data_AF-A0A803M4M0-F1
#
_entry.id   AF-A0A803M4M0-F1
#
_cell.length_a   1.000
_cell.length_b   1.000
_cell.length_c   1.000
_cell.angle_alpha   90.00
_cell.angle_beta   90.00
_cell.angle_gamma   90.00
#
_symmetry.space_group_name_H-M   'P 1'
#
loop_
_entity.id
_entity.type
_entity.pdbx_description
1 polymer ?
#
loop_
_entity_poly.entity_id
_entity_poly.type
_entity_poly.pdbx_seq_one_letter_code
_entity_poly.pdbx_strand_id
1 'polypeptide(L)'
;MARKSAKFLDNYGYDLILGAVAAFYVFAIPYTKVEESFNMQAMHDILYNRQHLAEIRHKFGLQVEAFFVLLTALQFHLLFYSTRPLPNILALGLVNMAYGYWLKGSCYTALQFLVIATLIFRCDVLLLACPIGLQLLLSRSVSLWKAIKCCSTAAILSIGLTVLVDSIMWRRVVWPEFEVFWFNSVLNRSSEWGVSSIHWYFTSALPRSLLAAYPLVLLGLLLDRRILPFLLPVLSFVILYSKLPHKELRFVISSIPVFNMTAAISASRIYNNRKKSFWRLIYIGMLGLFLISLGCTILFFMASYHNYPSGYALRKLHEKDLIAYIQLFTVGGERRILVKEGGGHLNHTGEISVHIDTYSAMNGITRFCESGHPWRYSKEENLASQDYYHRNFTYLLNERSHIDGYQCLFAVHGFSKVNLQKSVPPVVLAKEPKVYAHGSMSNMEILGRNFPGC
;
A
#
# COMPACT_ATOMS: atom_id res chain seq x y z
N MET A 1 5.45 -35.22 17.54
CA MET A 1 4.84 -34.10 16.79
C MET A 1 5.00 -32.75 17.52
N ALA A 2 4.64 -32.65 18.81
CA ALA A 2 4.70 -31.40 19.60
C ALA A 2 6.06 -30.69 19.62
N ARG A 3 7.18 -31.40 19.78
CA ARG A 3 8.54 -30.79 19.82
C ARG A 3 9.01 -30.20 18.48
N LYS A 4 8.53 -30.76 17.36
CA LYS A 4 8.78 -30.20 16.01
C LYS A 4 7.90 -28.98 15.76
N SER A 5 6.63 -29.02 16.21
CA SER A 5 5.70 -27.89 16.12
C SER A 5 6.14 -26.70 16.99
N ALA A 6 6.66 -26.94 18.19
CA ALA A 6 7.22 -25.89 19.05
C ALA A 6 8.44 -25.19 18.41
N LYS A 7 9.39 -25.96 17.85
CA LYS A 7 10.52 -25.39 17.08
C LYS A 7 10.07 -24.64 15.83
N PHE A 8 8.99 -25.09 15.19
CA PHE A 8 8.42 -24.38 14.03
C PHE A 8 7.82 -23.04 14.47
N LEU A 9 7.02 -23.01 15.53
CA LEU A 9 6.44 -21.76 16.05
C LEU A 9 7.50 -20.80 16.61
N ASP A 10 8.55 -21.30 17.26
CA ASP A 10 9.69 -20.48 17.69
C ASP A 10 10.45 -19.85 16.51
N ASN A 11 10.43 -20.52 15.35
CA ASN A 11 11.14 -20.07 14.15
C ASN A 11 10.26 -19.33 13.14
N TYR A 12 8.94 -19.48 13.15
CA TYR A 12 8.07 -18.93 12.11
C TYR A 12 6.80 -18.29 12.67
N GLY A 13 6.59 -18.29 13.99
CA GLY A 13 5.38 -17.77 14.62
C GLY A 13 5.18 -16.27 14.34
N TYR A 14 6.24 -15.47 14.38
CA TYR A 14 6.14 -14.04 14.06
C TYR A 14 5.87 -13.78 12.57
N ASP A 15 6.52 -14.53 11.69
CA ASP A 15 6.31 -14.43 10.24
C ASP A 15 4.87 -14.84 9.89
N LEU A 16 4.32 -15.86 10.57
CA LEU A 16 2.93 -16.28 10.42
C LEU A 16 1.94 -15.20 10.89
N ILE A 17 2.23 -14.50 12.00
CA ILE A 17 1.37 -13.41 12.49
C ILE A 17 1.34 -12.26 11.48
N LEU A 18 2.50 -11.76 11.07
CA LEU A 18 2.58 -10.64 10.13
C LEU A 18 2.04 -11.04 8.76
N GLY A 19 2.32 -12.26 8.31
CA GLY A 19 1.78 -12.85 7.08
C GLY A 19 0.26 -13.03 7.11
N ALA A 20 -0.32 -13.44 8.23
CA ALA A 20 -1.77 -13.56 8.36
C ALA A 20 -2.47 -12.20 8.29
N VAL A 21 -1.92 -11.17 8.93
CA VAL A 21 -2.46 -9.80 8.85
C VAL A 21 -2.34 -9.26 7.42
N ALA A 22 -1.21 -9.47 6.76
CA ALA A 22 -1.01 -9.10 5.37
C ALA A 22 -1.99 -9.83 4.44
N ALA A 23 -2.14 -11.15 4.58
CA ALA A 23 -3.09 -11.95 3.81
C ALA A 23 -4.54 -11.48 4.03
N PHE A 24 -4.91 -11.16 5.27
CA PHE A 24 -6.21 -10.56 5.57
C PHE A 24 -6.45 -9.29 4.74
N TYR A 25 -5.47 -8.38 4.63
CA TYR A 25 -5.64 -7.16 3.82
C TYR A 25 -5.75 -7.43 2.32
N VAL A 26 -5.12 -8.49 1.81
CA VAL A 26 -5.25 -8.90 0.40
C VAL A 26 -6.67 -9.39 0.11
N PHE A 27 -7.20 -10.28 0.95
CA PHE A 27 -8.53 -10.86 0.76
C PHE A 27 -9.66 -9.86 1.05
N ALA A 28 -9.49 -9.05 2.09
CA ALA A 28 -10.53 -8.14 2.53
C ALA A 28 -10.65 -6.93 1.59
N ILE A 29 -9.57 -6.45 0.97
CA ILE A 29 -9.61 -5.26 0.11
C ILE A 29 -9.07 -5.57 -1.29
N PRO A 30 -9.81 -6.37 -2.10
CA PRO A 30 -9.30 -6.89 -3.37
C PRO A 30 -9.19 -5.83 -4.47
N TYR A 31 -9.99 -4.76 -4.39
CA TYR A 31 -10.03 -3.70 -5.42
C TYR A 31 -9.07 -2.53 -5.12
N THR A 32 -8.20 -2.63 -4.10
CA THR A 32 -7.15 -1.61 -3.95
C THR A 32 -6.23 -1.65 -5.15
N LYS A 33 -6.30 -0.63 -6.00
CA LYS A 33 -5.48 -0.53 -7.21
C LYS A 33 -4.00 -0.32 -6.85
N VAL A 34 -3.26 -1.41 -6.77
CA VAL A 34 -1.86 -1.55 -7.17
C VAL A 34 -1.70 -3.02 -7.58
N GLU A 35 -1.88 -3.32 -8.86
CA GLU A 35 -1.41 -4.56 -9.48
C GLU A 35 -0.09 -4.17 -10.16
N GLU A 36 1.00 -4.93 -10.03
CA GLU A 36 1.18 -6.25 -10.61
C GLU A 36 1.32 -7.38 -9.58
N SER A 37 0.60 -8.47 -9.80
CA SER A 37 0.57 -9.72 -9.04
C SER A 37 1.91 -10.51 -8.99
N PHE A 38 3.04 -9.87 -9.28
CA PHE A 38 4.36 -10.50 -9.33
C PHE A 38 5.22 -10.29 -8.08
N ASN A 39 4.82 -9.47 -7.11
CA ASN A 39 5.64 -9.15 -5.93
C ASN A 39 5.26 -9.87 -4.63
N MET A 40 4.68 -11.07 -4.71
CA MET A 40 4.61 -11.99 -3.56
C MET A 40 6.01 -12.26 -2.96
N GLN A 41 7.09 -12.11 -3.75
CA GLN A 41 8.48 -12.21 -3.29
C GLN A 41 8.96 -11.00 -2.47
N ALA A 42 8.48 -9.78 -2.73
CA ALA A 42 8.80 -8.61 -1.90
C ALA A 42 8.09 -8.66 -0.54
N MET A 43 6.85 -9.17 -0.56
CA MET A 43 6.15 -9.59 0.64
C MET A 43 6.90 -10.69 1.37
N HIS A 44 7.41 -11.68 0.64
CA HIS A 44 8.27 -12.71 1.21
C HIS A 44 9.48 -12.06 1.89
N ASP A 45 10.17 -11.11 1.26
CA ASP A 45 11.38 -10.58 1.87
C ASP A 45 11.11 -9.57 3.01
N ILE A 46 9.97 -8.89 3.02
CA ILE A 46 9.53 -8.07 4.17
C ILE A 46 9.09 -8.96 5.36
N LEU A 47 8.47 -10.10 5.09
CA LEU A 47 7.93 -11.00 6.13
C LEU A 47 8.89 -12.13 6.55
N TYR A 48 9.75 -12.61 5.66
CA TYR A 48 10.55 -13.83 5.80
C TYR A 48 12.06 -13.60 5.67
N ASN A 49 12.53 -12.39 5.30
CA ASN A 49 13.97 -12.12 5.29
C ASN A 49 14.47 -11.81 6.71
N ARG A 50 14.23 -12.76 7.62
CA ARG A 50 14.41 -12.76 9.09
C ARG A 50 15.72 -12.15 9.58
N GLN A 51 16.66 -11.88 8.69
CA GLN A 51 17.91 -11.22 9.00
C GLN A 51 17.74 -9.93 9.81
N HIS A 52 16.87 -8.98 9.44
CA HIS A 52 16.69 -7.78 10.26
C HIS A 52 16.16 -8.12 11.67
N LEU A 53 15.10 -8.93 11.74
CA LEU A 53 14.47 -9.33 13.00
C LEU A 53 15.41 -10.16 13.90
N ALA A 54 16.17 -11.08 13.32
CA ALA A 54 17.14 -11.93 14.00
C ALA A 54 18.31 -11.09 14.56
N GLU A 55 18.77 -10.07 13.84
CA GLU A 55 19.83 -9.18 14.32
C GLU A 55 19.30 -8.24 15.43
N ILE A 56 18.02 -7.84 15.38
CA ILE A 56 17.36 -7.15 16.51
C ILE A 56 17.35 -8.07 17.75
N ARG A 57 16.93 -9.34 17.58
CA ARG A 57 16.95 -10.33 18.67
C ARG A 57 18.35 -10.53 19.23
N HIS A 58 19.35 -10.69 18.36
CA HIS A 58 20.73 -10.93 18.76
C HIS A 58 21.31 -9.73 19.54
N LYS A 59 21.01 -8.51 19.11
CA LYS A 59 21.58 -7.28 19.70
C LYS A 59 20.82 -6.76 20.91
N PHE A 60 19.50 -6.89 20.93
CA PHE A 60 18.62 -6.27 21.94
C PHE A 60 17.74 -7.28 22.71
N GLY A 61 17.70 -8.54 22.31
CA GLY A 61 17.02 -9.63 23.01
C GLY A 61 15.62 -9.95 22.50
N LEU A 62 15.11 -11.13 22.91
CA LEU A 62 13.80 -11.69 22.49
C LEU A 62 12.60 -10.77 22.81
N GLN A 63 12.67 -10.04 23.92
CA GLN A 63 11.59 -9.15 24.33
C GLN A 63 11.43 -7.95 23.39
N VAL A 64 12.54 -7.43 22.86
CA VAL A 64 12.52 -6.33 21.87
C VAL A 64 12.00 -6.83 20.54
N GLU A 65 12.39 -8.03 20.12
CA GLU A 65 11.83 -8.71 18.95
C GLU A 65 10.30 -8.84 19.05
N ALA A 66 9.78 -9.32 20.18
CA ALA A 66 8.34 -9.46 20.41
C ALA A 66 7.60 -8.11 20.33
N PHE A 67 8.13 -7.05 20.95
CA PHE A 67 7.54 -5.71 20.84
C PHE A 67 7.61 -5.12 19.43
N PHE A 68 8.70 -5.39 18.69
CA PHE A 68 8.84 -4.96 17.30
C PHE A 68 7.73 -5.57 16.42
N VAL A 69 7.51 -6.88 16.55
CA VAL A 69 6.45 -7.59 15.83
C VAL A 69 5.07 -7.09 16.25
N LEU A 70 4.82 -6.91 17.55
CA LEU A 70 3.56 -6.39 18.06
C LEU A 70 3.26 -4.98 17.51
N LEU A 71 4.22 -4.06 17.57
CA LEU A 71 4.07 -2.71 17.04
C LEU A 71 3.80 -2.73 15.53
N THR A 72 4.51 -3.58 14.79
CA THR A 72 4.33 -3.73 13.34
C THR A 72 2.94 -4.29 13.00
N ALA A 73 2.47 -5.28 13.76
CA ALA A 73 1.12 -5.85 13.61
C ALA A 73 0.01 -4.84 13.94
N LEU A 74 0.26 -3.94 14.91
CA LEU A 74 -0.68 -2.89 15.29
C LEU A 74 -0.68 -1.69 14.34
N GLN A 75 0.21 -1.64 13.34
CA GLN A 75 0.30 -0.55 12.36
C GLN A 75 -0.37 -0.93 11.05
N PHE A 76 -1.42 -0.19 10.68
CA PHE A 76 -2.10 -0.37 9.40
C PHE A 76 -1.15 -0.20 8.19
N HIS A 77 -0.48 0.95 8.09
CA HIS A 77 0.17 1.37 6.85
C HIS A 77 1.28 0.43 6.38
N LEU A 78 2.19 -0.02 7.26
CA LEU A 78 3.33 -0.84 6.82
C LEU A 78 2.86 -2.18 6.23
N LEU A 79 2.02 -2.92 6.96
CA LEU A 79 1.50 -4.21 6.50
C LEU A 79 0.51 -4.04 5.34
N PHE A 80 -0.31 -2.99 5.35
CA PHE A 80 -1.16 -2.66 4.21
C PHE A 80 -0.31 -2.42 2.96
N TYR A 81 0.60 -1.44 2.95
CA TYR A 81 1.41 -1.17 1.76
C TYR A 81 2.28 -2.34 1.35
N SER A 82 2.75 -3.17 2.29
CA SER A 82 3.56 -4.33 1.95
C SER A 82 2.87 -5.21 0.91
N THR A 83 1.54 -5.42 1.00
CA THR A 83 0.83 -6.32 0.09
C THR A 83 0.59 -5.71 -1.30
N ARG A 84 1.17 -4.55 -1.59
CA ARG A 84 0.99 -3.81 -2.83
C ARG A 84 2.35 -3.69 -3.56
N PRO A 85 2.41 -3.96 -4.87
CA PRO A 85 3.61 -3.92 -5.70
C PRO A 85 4.01 -2.46 -6.02
N LEU A 86 4.41 -1.73 -4.98
CA LEU A 86 4.94 -0.39 -5.12
C LEU A 86 6.48 -0.47 -5.17
N PRO A 87 7.15 0.33 -6.02
CA PRO A 87 8.61 0.43 -6.00
C PRO A 87 9.18 0.75 -4.62
N ASN A 88 8.45 1.52 -3.81
CA ASN A 88 8.80 1.84 -2.41
C ASN A 88 8.91 0.59 -1.53
N ILE A 89 8.06 -0.41 -1.78
CA ILE A 89 7.96 -1.63 -1.00
C ILE A 89 9.02 -2.64 -1.45
N LEU A 90 9.30 -2.69 -2.76
CA LEU A 90 10.42 -3.44 -3.30
C LEU A 90 11.75 -2.91 -2.74
N ALA A 91 11.93 -1.59 -2.78
CA ALA A 91 13.07 -0.93 -2.17
C ALA A 91 13.15 -1.18 -0.66
N LEU A 92 12.01 -1.16 0.05
CA LEU A 92 11.94 -1.45 1.49
C LEU A 92 12.47 -2.85 1.82
N GLY A 93 12.23 -3.86 0.98
CA GLY A 93 12.80 -5.21 1.14
C GLY A 93 14.33 -5.19 1.21
N LEU A 94 14.97 -4.55 0.23
CA LEU A 94 16.44 -4.39 0.21
C LEU A 94 16.95 -3.48 1.33
N VAL A 95 16.21 -2.43 1.69
CA VAL A 95 16.55 -1.56 2.83
C VAL A 95 16.51 -2.33 4.15
N ASN A 96 15.53 -3.23 4.33
CA ASN A 96 15.49 -4.11 5.51
C ASN A 96 16.68 -5.07 5.55
N MET A 97 17.11 -5.62 4.41
CA MET A 97 18.37 -6.39 4.33
C MET A 97 19.56 -5.52 4.73
N ALA A 98 19.64 -4.29 4.22
CA ALA A 98 20.69 -3.35 4.58
C ALA A 98 20.71 -3.07 6.09
N TYR A 99 19.55 -2.86 6.71
CA TYR A 99 19.43 -2.70 8.17
C TYR A 99 19.90 -3.95 8.93
N GLY A 100 19.54 -5.15 8.48
CA GLY A 100 20.04 -6.40 9.06
C GLY A 100 21.58 -6.48 9.02
N TYR A 101 22.19 -6.28 7.84
CA TYR A 101 23.66 -6.28 7.73
C TYR A 101 24.32 -5.14 8.49
N TRP A 102 23.67 -3.98 8.60
CA TRP A 102 24.17 -2.86 9.39
C TRP A 102 24.17 -3.20 10.89
N LEU A 103 23.10 -3.82 11.40
CA LEU A 103 23.03 -4.27 12.80
C LEU A 103 24.07 -5.35 13.12
N LYS A 104 24.30 -6.26 12.17
CA LYS A 104 25.32 -7.32 12.21
C LYS A 104 26.76 -6.78 12.18
N GLY A 105 26.97 -5.56 11.69
CA GLY A 105 28.27 -4.91 11.53
C GLY A 105 28.93 -5.12 10.15
N SER A 106 28.27 -5.84 9.23
CA SER A 106 28.70 -6.00 7.84
C SER A 106 28.36 -4.76 7.00
N CYS A 107 29.02 -3.64 7.32
CA CYS A 107 28.66 -2.30 6.81
C CYS A 107 28.81 -2.15 5.29
N TYR A 108 29.77 -2.83 4.67
CA TYR A 108 29.95 -2.80 3.21
C TYR A 108 28.78 -3.45 2.47
N THR A 109 28.29 -4.59 2.96
CA THR A 109 27.12 -5.28 2.39
C THR A 109 25.87 -4.45 2.59
N ALA A 110 25.72 -3.79 3.74
CA ALA A 110 24.61 -2.86 3.96
C ALA A 110 24.59 -1.72 2.92
N LEU A 111 25.75 -1.12 2.62
CA LEU A 111 25.87 -0.10 1.58
C LEU A 111 25.53 -0.63 0.18
N GLN A 112 25.94 -1.86 -0.15
CA GLN A 112 25.58 -2.48 -1.44
C GLN A 112 24.07 -2.61 -1.62
N PHE A 113 23.35 -3.11 -0.60
CA PHE A 113 21.89 -3.21 -0.65
C PHE A 113 21.20 -1.85 -0.81
N LEU A 114 21.72 -0.81 -0.14
CA LEU A 114 21.19 0.55 -0.29
C LEU A 114 21.43 1.11 -1.71
N VAL A 115 22.59 0.84 -2.31
CA VAL A 115 22.89 1.25 -3.69
C VAL A 115 21.99 0.51 -4.69
N ILE A 116 21.82 -0.81 -4.53
CA ILE A 116 20.94 -1.62 -5.38
C ILE A 116 19.50 -1.10 -5.29
N ALA A 117 19.00 -0.87 -4.06
CA ALA A 117 17.66 -0.30 -3.85
C ALA A 117 17.50 1.08 -4.52
N THR A 118 18.55 1.91 -4.46
CA THR A 118 18.55 3.26 -5.02
C THR A 118 18.48 3.26 -6.55
N LEU A 119 19.27 2.40 -7.19
CA LEU A 119 19.46 2.47 -8.66
C LEU A 119 18.45 1.66 -9.46
N ILE A 120 17.92 0.58 -8.88
CA ILE A 120 16.95 -0.31 -9.54
C ILE A 120 15.51 0.13 -9.25
N PHE A 121 15.19 0.37 -7.98
CA PHE A 121 13.78 0.55 -7.57
C PHE A 121 13.40 1.99 -7.31
N ARG A 122 14.25 2.74 -6.59
CA ARG A 122 13.90 4.09 -6.15
C ARG A 122 15.10 4.97 -5.82
N CYS A 123 15.33 5.99 -6.66
CA CYS A 123 16.42 6.94 -6.50
C CYS A 123 16.35 7.76 -5.20
N ASP A 124 15.16 7.90 -4.60
CA ASP A 124 14.96 8.64 -3.35
C ASP A 124 15.51 7.93 -2.10
N VAL A 125 15.79 6.62 -2.19
CA VAL A 125 16.55 5.87 -1.17
C VAL A 125 17.97 6.42 -1.01
N LEU A 126 18.49 7.15 -2.00
CA LEU A 126 19.76 7.88 -1.87
C LEU A 126 19.76 8.83 -0.67
N LEU A 127 18.62 9.47 -0.38
CA LEU A 127 18.48 10.38 0.76
C LEU A 127 18.59 9.64 2.11
N LEU A 128 18.41 8.32 2.12
CA LEU A 128 18.65 7.45 3.28
C LEU A 128 20.07 6.86 3.25
N ALA A 129 20.54 6.45 2.08
CA ALA A 129 21.86 5.86 1.89
C ALA A 129 22.99 6.84 2.28
N CYS A 130 22.87 8.11 1.90
CA CYS A 130 23.87 9.13 2.19
C CYS A 130 24.06 9.39 3.70
N PRO A 131 23.00 9.65 4.51
CA PRO A 131 23.14 9.76 5.97
C PRO A 131 23.71 8.50 6.63
N ILE A 132 23.31 7.30 6.18
CA ILE A 132 23.85 6.04 6.73
C ILE A 132 25.33 5.90 6.38
N GLY A 133 25.71 6.15 5.12
CA GLY A 133 27.10 6.13 4.68
C GLY A 133 27.97 7.14 5.43
N LEU A 134 27.47 8.36 5.63
CA LEU A 134 28.15 9.39 6.42
C LEU A 134 28.34 8.94 7.87
N GLN A 135 27.30 8.39 8.50
CA GLN A 135 27.39 7.86 9.87
C GLN A 135 28.44 6.75 9.98
N LEU A 136 28.50 5.84 9.00
CA LEU A 136 29.48 4.75 8.96
C LEU A 136 30.92 5.24 8.76
N LEU A 137 31.12 6.32 8.01
CA LEU A 137 32.42 6.98 7.86
C LEU A 137 32.83 7.70 9.15
N LEU A 138 31.90 8.44 9.76
CA LEU A 138 32.14 9.15 11.02
C LEU A 138 32.44 8.19 12.18
N SER A 139 31.77 7.03 12.23
CA SER A 139 32.03 5.97 13.20
C SER A 139 33.29 5.16 12.89
N ARG A 140 34.01 5.48 11.80
CA ARG A 140 35.17 4.74 11.27
C ARG A 140 34.90 3.25 11.06
N SER A 141 33.64 2.87 10.85
CA SER A 141 33.23 1.48 10.59
C SER A 141 33.52 1.07 9.16
N VAL A 142 33.69 2.04 8.24
CA VAL A 142 34.12 1.82 6.86
C VAL A 142 35.21 2.81 6.46
N SER A 143 36.18 2.35 5.68
CA SER A 143 37.12 3.21 4.95
C SER A 143 36.48 3.80 3.69
N LEU A 144 36.68 5.10 3.45
CA LEU A 144 36.15 5.83 2.30
C LEU A 144 36.49 5.16 0.96
N TRP A 145 37.75 4.84 0.73
CA TRP A 145 38.19 4.23 -0.53
C TRP A 145 37.58 2.86 -0.77
N LYS A 146 37.48 2.03 0.28
CA LYS A 146 36.85 0.72 0.18
C LYS A 146 35.33 0.84 -0.01
N ALA A 147 34.70 1.83 0.62
CA ALA A 147 33.29 2.12 0.44
C ALA A 147 32.99 2.57 -1.00
N ILE A 148 33.78 3.48 -1.56
CA ILE A 148 33.67 3.92 -2.96
C ILE A 148 33.79 2.73 -3.90
N LYS A 149 34.86 1.91 -3.78
CA LYS A 149 35.04 0.72 -4.63
C LYS A 149 33.83 -0.22 -4.54
N CYS A 150 33.37 -0.51 -3.33
CA CYS A 150 32.24 -1.40 -3.08
C CYS A 150 30.92 -0.86 -3.68
N CYS A 151 30.63 0.42 -3.45
CA CYS A 151 29.43 1.07 -3.98
C CYS A 151 29.48 1.21 -5.50
N SER A 152 30.64 1.53 -6.08
CA SER A 152 30.82 1.61 -7.54
C SER A 152 30.58 0.27 -8.23
N THR A 153 31.08 -0.84 -7.66
CA THR A 153 30.81 -2.17 -8.20
C THR A 153 29.31 -2.49 -8.17
N ALA A 154 28.64 -2.25 -7.04
CA ALA A 154 27.20 -2.45 -6.94
C ALA A 154 26.42 -1.55 -7.91
N ALA A 155 26.87 -0.31 -8.11
CA ALA A 155 26.23 0.65 -8.99
C ALA A 155 26.31 0.25 -10.47
N ILE A 156 27.51 -0.12 -10.94
CA ILE A 156 27.71 -0.56 -12.33
C ILE A 156 26.86 -1.79 -12.64
N LEU A 157 26.85 -2.77 -11.73
CA LEU A 157 26.03 -3.98 -11.90
C LEU A 157 24.52 -3.65 -11.89
N SER A 158 24.08 -2.78 -10.99
CA SER A 158 22.67 -2.39 -10.89
C SER A 158 22.19 -1.61 -12.11
N ILE A 159 22.99 -0.63 -12.58
CA ILE A 159 22.69 0.16 -13.79
C ILE A 159 22.68 -0.73 -15.01
N GLY A 160 23.68 -1.61 -15.16
CA GLY A 160 23.72 -2.58 -16.26
C GLY A 160 22.49 -3.48 -16.29
N LEU A 161 22.04 -3.95 -15.12
CA LEU A 161 20.84 -4.79 -15.01
C LEU A 161 19.55 -4.05 -15.37
N THR A 162 19.28 -2.88 -14.77
CA THR A 162 18.05 -2.10 -15.07
C THR A 162 18.04 -1.65 -16.52
N VAL A 163 19.15 -1.13 -17.05
CA VAL A 163 19.21 -0.71 -18.45
C VAL A 163 18.96 -1.91 -19.38
N LEU A 164 19.56 -3.08 -19.11
CA LEU A 164 19.34 -4.26 -19.94
C LEU A 164 17.88 -4.71 -19.92
N VAL A 165 17.29 -4.90 -18.74
CA VAL A 165 15.93 -5.44 -18.59
C VAL A 165 14.89 -4.43 -19.06
N ASP A 166 14.98 -3.20 -18.58
CA ASP A 166 13.96 -2.18 -18.86
C ASP A 166 14.01 -1.74 -20.32
N SER A 167 15.19 -1.70 -20.96
CA SER A 167 15.26 -1.34 -22.38
C SER A 167 14.60 -2.37 -23.30
N ILE A 168 14.62 -3.66 -22.92
CA ILE A 168 13.90 -4.71 -23.64
C ILE A 168 12.38 -4.48 -23.50
N MET A 169 11.91 -4.20 -22.28
CA MET A 169 10.48 -4.00 -22.01
C MET A 169 9.94 -2.72 -22.65
N TRP A 170 10.70 -1.62 -22.59
CA TRP A 170 10.32 -0.32 -23.14
C TRP A 170 10.61 -0.16 -24.63
N ARG A 171 11.28 -1.13 -25.26
CA ARG A 171 11.70 -1.10 -26.68
C ARG A 171 12.54 0.12 -27.07
N ARG A 172 13.24 0.71 -26.10
CA ARG A 172 14.18 1.82 -26.25
C ARG A 172 15.20 1.78 -25.13
N VAL A 173 16.40 2.31 -25.34
CA VAL A 173 17.38 2.42 -24.25
C VAL A 173 16.82 3.34 -23.18
N VAL A 174 16.65 2.80 -21.96
CA VAL A 174 16.10 3.55 -20.84
C VAL A 174 16.76 3.12 -19.53
N TRP A 175 17.01 4.10 -18.66
CA TRP A 175 17.23 3.88 -17.25
C TRP A 175 16.06 4.55 -16.50
N PRO A 176 15.04 3.80 -16.06
CA PRO A 176 13.80 4.38 -15.55
C PRO A 176 14.02 5.34 -14.38
N GLU A 177 14.83 4.94 -13.40
CA GLU A 177 15.09 5.77 -12.21
C GLU A 177 15.85 7.07 -12.54
N PHE A 178 16.69 7.06 -13.57
CA PHE A 178 17.33 8.29 -14.03
C PHE A 178 16.33 9.23 -14.71
N GLU A 179 15.40 8.72 -15.53
CA GLU A 179 14.34 9.56 -16.10
C GLU A 179 13.43 10.15 -15.02
N VAL A 180 13.08 9.36 -13.99
CA VAL A 180 12.30 9.81 -12.84
C VAL A 180 13.06 10.91 -12.07
N PHE A 181 14.36 10.72 -11.82
CA PHE A 181 15.20 11.72 -11.19
C PHE A 181 15.29 13.00 -12.02
N TRP A 182 15.49 12.87 -13.34
CA TRP A 182 15.57 13.99 -14.26
C TRP A 182 14.25 14.78 -14.27
N PHE A 183 13.13 14.10 -14.44
CA PHE A 183 11.81 14.72 -14.50
C PHE A 183 11.43 15.45 -13.19
N ASN A 184 11.66 14.81 -12.04
CA ASN A 184 11.21 15.37 -10.78
C ASN A 184 12.18 16.37 -10.15
N SER A 185 13.48 16.07 -10.19
CA SER A 185 14.51 16.85 -9.50
C SER A 185 15.16 17.90 -10.39
N VAL A 186 15.38 17.60 -11.68
CA VAL A 186 16.03 18.53 -12.62
C VAL A 186 15.01 19.45 -13.28
N LEU A 187 13.88 18.92 -13.76
CA LEU A 187 12.81 19.73 -14.36
C LEU A 187 11.85 20.33 -13.33
N ASN A 188 12.00 19.99 -12.04
CA ASN A 188 11.21 20.49 -10.92
C ASN A 188 9.68 20.33 -11.09
N ARG A 189 9.24 19.26 -11.77
CA ARG A 189 7.82 18.96 -12.04
C ARG A 189 7.11 18.27 -10.88
N SER A 190 7.82 18.01 -9.78
CA SER A 190 7.26 17.33 -8.60
C SER A 190 6.08 18.09 -7.98
N SER A 191 5.99 19.42 -8.14
CA SER A 191 4.89 20.24 -7.61
C SER A 191 3.55 20.02 -8.32
N GLU A 192 3.54 19.46 -9.53
CA GLU A 192 2.30 19.18 -10.29
C GLU A 192 1.40 18.14 -9.61
N TRP A 193 1.98 17.32 -8.73
CA TRP A 193 1.29 16.30 -7.94
C TRP A 193 0.77 16.83 -6.59
N GLY A 194 0.76 18.15 -6.40
CA GLY A 194 0.34 18.83 -5.17
C GLY A 194 1.48 19.04 -4.17
N VAL A 195 1.33 20.07 -3.33
CA VAL A 195 2.36 20.51 -2.37
C VAL A 195 1.84 20.42 -0.94
N SER A 196 2.70 19.99 -0.03
CA SER A 196 2.42 19.93 1.41
C SER A 196 3.50 20.65 2.22
N SER A 197 3.13 21.14 3.41
CA SER A 197 4.04 21.86 4.30
C SER A 197 5.27 21.03 4.68
N ILE A 198 6.37 21.69 5.04
CA ILE A 198 7.64 21.03 5.41
C ILE A 198 7.44 20.09 6.61
N HIS A 199 6.63 20.47 7.60
CA HIS A 199 6.40 19.68 8.81
C HIS A 199 5.42 18.50 8.61
N TRP A 200 4.83 18.33 7.43
CA TRP A 200 3.77 17.35 7.16
C TRP A 200 4.15 15.91 7.51
N TYR A 201 5.41 15.50 7.28
CA TYR A 201 5.86 14.16 7.66
C TYR A 201 5.80 13.94 9.18
N PHE A 202 6.18 14.95 9.97
CA PHE A 202 6.19 14.86 11.43
C PHE A 202 4.81 15.04 12.05
N THR A 203 3.94 15.87 11.46
CA THR A 203 2.61 16.15 12.03
C THR A 203 1.51 15.21 11.52
N SER A 204 1.70 14.61 10.33
CA SER A 204 0.66 13.83 9.67
C SER A 204 1.11 12.42 9.29
N ALA A 205 2.21 12.26 8.55
CA ALA A 205 2.60 10.95 8.02
C ALA A 205 3.08 9.98 9.11
N LEU A 206 4.09 10.40 9.90
CA LEU A 206 4.69 9.58 10.94
C LEU A 206 3.71 9.24 12.08
N PRO A 207 2.89 10.17 12.60
CA PRO A 207 1.89 9.82 13.61
C PRO A 207 0.88 8.78 13.11
N ARG A 208 0.43 8.89 11.85
CA ARG A 208 -0.52 7.93 11.25
C ARG A 208 0.12 6.57 10.93
N SER A 209 1.40 6.54 10.55
CA SER A 209 2.10 5.30 10.23
C SER A 209 2.59 4.56 11.47
N LEU A 210 3.09 5.28 12.48
CA LEU A 210 3.72 4.70 13.66
C LEU A 210 2.75 4.44 14.81
N LEU A 211 1.64 5.20 14.92
CA LEU A 211 0.65 5.08 15.99
C LEU A 211 1.32 5.08 17.38
N ALA A 212 1.12 4.06 18.21
CA ALA A 212 1.78 3.92 19.52
C ALA A 212 3.31 3.98 19.44
N ALA A 213 3.93 3.58 18.32
CA ALA A 213 5.37 3.66 18.18
C ALA A 213 5.86 5.11 18.16
N TYR A 214 5.06 6.07 17.68
CA TYR A 214 5.48 7.47 17.57
C TYR A 214 5.91 8.09 18.92
N PRO A 215 5.07 8.12 19.97
CA PRO A 215 5.51 8.60 21.28
C PRO A 215 6.57 7.70 21.94
N LEU A 216 6.60 6.39 21.65
CA LEU A 216 7.61 5.48 22.17
C LEU A 216 9.01 5.71 21.57
N VAL A 217 9.09 6.16 20.31
CA VAL A 217 10.36 6.60 19.70
C VAL A 217 10.90 7.82 20.43
N LEU A 218 10.05 8.80 20.71
CA LEU A 218 10.43 10.02 21.44
C LEU A 218 10.94 9.69 22.84
N LEU A 219 10.29 8.75 23.53
CA LEU A 219 10.77 8.25 24.82
C LEU A 219 12.12 7.52 24.68
N GLY A 220 12.32 6.76 23.60
CA GLY A 220 13.56 6.03 23.33
C GLY A 220 14.77 6.94 23.22
N LEU A 221 14.61 8.09 22.54
CA LEU A 221 15.64 9.14 22.44
C LEU A 221 16.16 9.59 23.80
N LEU A 222 15.31 9.60 24.82
CA LEU A 222 15.66 10.01 26.18
C LEU A 222 16.26 8.88 27.01
N LEU A 223 15.86 7.63 26.74
CA LEU A 223 16.17 6.48 27.60
C LEU A 223 17.43 5.70 27.20
N ASP A 224 17.77 5.60 25.92
CA ASP A 224 18.88 4.76 25.47
C ASP A 224 19.70 5.42 24.36
N ARG A 225 20.90 5.92 24.68
CA ARG A 225 21.78 6.56 23.70
C ARG A 225 22.33 5.59 22.66
N ARG A 226 22.29 4.27 22.88
CA ARG A 226 22.82 3.26 21.95
C ARG A 226 22.02 3.17 20.65
N ILE A 227 20.79 3.69 20.63
CA ILE A 227 19.94 3.73 19.44
C ILE A 227 20.33 4.88 18.49
N LEU A 228 20.97 5.94 18.98
CA LEU A 228 21.21 7.17 18.24
C LEU A 228 22.00 6.98 16.94
N PRO A 229 23.04 6.12 16.89
CA PRO A 229 23.73 5.83 15.63
C PRO A 229 22.83 5.26 14.53
N PHE A 230 21.73 4.59 14.90
CA PHE A 230 20.75 4.05 13.94
C PHE A 230 19.65 5.06 13.61
N LEU A 231 19.17 5.76 14.62
CA LEU A 231 18.02 6.65 14.51
C LEU A 231 18.36 8.00 13.86
N LEU A 232 19.54 8.57 14.12
CA LEU A 232 19.92 9.88 13.57
C LEU A 232 19.99 9.89 12.03
N PRO A 233 20.59 8.90 11.35
CA PRO A 233 20.56 8.83 9.88
C PRO A 233 19.15 8.75 9.31
N VAL A 234 18.25 8.01 9.98
CA VAL A 234 16.86 7.84 9.54
C VAL A 234 16.05 9.11 9.79
N LEU A 235 16.26 9.81 10.91
CA LEU A 235 15.68 11.12 11.16
C LEU A 235 16.18 12.15 10.13
N SER A 236 17.48 12.12 9.81
CA SER A 236 18.07 12.98 8.78
C SER A 236 17.40 12.74 7.42
N PHE A 237 17.19 11.48 7.03
CA PHE A 237 16.43 11.12 5.83
C PHE A 237 15.04 11.76 5.81
N VAL A 238 14.25 11.63 6.88
CA VAL A 238 12.90 12.25 6.94
C VAL A 238 12.98 13.78 6.86
N ILE A 239 13.96 14.41 7.52
CA ILE A 239 14.17 15.87 7.47
C ILE A 239 14.55 16.33 6.06
N LEU A 240 15.44 15.61 5.38
CA LEU A 240 15.84 15.92 4.00
C LEU A 240 14.65 15.77 3.05
N TYR A 241 13.89 14.68 3.16
CA TYR A 241 12.69 14.46 2.35
C TYR A 241 11.61 15.52 2.61
N SER A 242 11.50 16.00 3.85
CA SER A 242 10.54 17.04 4.24
C SER A 242 10.69 18.36 3.47
N LYS A 243 11.88 18.61 2.90
CA LYS A 243 12.14 19.80 2.07
C LYS A 243 11.51 19.71 0.67
N LEU A 244 11.18 18.51 0.18
CA LEU A 244 10.56 18.33 -1.13
C LEU A 244 9.09 18.80 -1.11
N PRO A 245 8.59 19.53 -2.13
CA PRO A 245 7.24 20.07 -2.13
C PRO A 245 6.16 18.99 -2.04
N HIS A 246 6.27 17.98 -2.90
CA HIS A 246 5.35 16.85 -2.97
C HIS A 246 5.70 15.79 -1.93
N LYS A 247 4.68 15.28 -1.24
CA LYS A 247 4.84 14.40 -0.09
C LYS A 247 3.77 13.31 -0.08
N GLU A 248 4.21 12.09 0.17
CA GLU A 248 3.35 10.94 0.34
C GLU A 248 3.91 10.03 1.43
N LEU A 249 3.04 9.34 2.17
CA LEU A 249 3.46 8.49 3.27
C LEU A 249 4.40 7.36 2.81
N ARG A 250 4.16 6.78 1.61
CA ARG A 250 4.98 5.70 1.07
C ARG A 250 6.44 6.08 0.81
N PHE A 251 6.74 7.37 0.63
CA PHE A 251 8.10 7.84 0.38
C PHE A 251 9.02 7.68 1.58
N VAL A 252 8.49 7.82 2.80
CA VAL A 252 9.25 7.65 4.04
C VAL A 252 9.09 6.27 4.66
N ILE A 253 8.47 5.30 3.97
CA ILE A 253 8.14 3.99 4.56
C ILE A 253 9.40 3.22 4.99
N SER A 254 10.52 3.43 4.29
CA SER A 254 11.85 2.90 4.64
C SER A 254 12.34 3.30 6.02
N SER A 255 11.82 4.38 6.60
CA SER A 255 12.17 4.82 7.96
C SER A 255 11.46 4.03 9.07
N ILE A 256 10.29 3.44 8.77
CA ILE A 256 9.41 2.81 9.77
C ILE A 256 10.11 1.67 10.54
N PRO A 257 10.87 0.75 9.91
CA PRO A 257 11.52 -0.34 10.63
C PRO A 257 12.46 0.15 11.75
N VAL A 258 13.27 1.19 11.51
CA VAL A 258 14.18 1.71 12.54
C VAL A 258 13.43 2.46 13.65
N PHE A 259 12.33 3.15 13.31
CA PHE A 259 11.43 3.72 14.31
C PHE A 259 10.76 2.63 15.16
N ASN A 260 10.27 1.54 14.56
CA ASN A 260 9.69 0.41 15.28
C ASN A 260 10.71 -0.29 16.17
N MET A 261 11.96 -0.48 15.70
CA MET A 261 13.04 -1.01 16.53
C MET A 261 13.27 -0.12 17.75
N THR A 262 13.30 1.19 17.56
CA THR A 262 13.49 2.15 18.65
C THR A 262 12.32 2.09 19.66
N ALA A 263 11.08 2.14 19.18
CA ALA A 263 9.90 2.03 20.01
C ALA A 263 9.83 0.69 20.77
N ALA A 264 10.28 -0.40 20.17
CA ALA A 264 10.33 -1.71 20.80
C ALA A 264 11.36 -1.77 21.95
N ILE A 265 12.51 -1.12 21.80
CA ILE A 265 13.51 -0.98 22.88
C ILE A 265 12.90 -0.18 24.05
N SER A 266 12.21 0.93 23.76
CA SER A 266 11.49 1.70 24.78
C SER A 266 10.43 0.88 25.50
N ALA A 267 9.59 0.15 24.75
CA ALA A 267 8.53 -0.69 25.30
C ALA A 267 9.09 -1.80 26.20
N SER A 268 10.20 -2.43 25.78
CA SER A 268 10.93 -3.42 26.58
C SER A 268 11.43 -2.83 27.90
N ARG A 269 12.02 -1.62 27.87
CA ARG A 269 12.48 -0.91 29.07
C ARG A 269 11.35 -0.58 30.02
N ILE A 270 10.21 -0.11 29.51
CA ILE A 270 9.00 0.19 30.29
C ILE A 270 8.49 -1.08 30.97
N TYR A 271 8.33 -2.17 30.22
CA TYR A 271 7.86 -3.44 30.74
C TYR A 271 8.77 -3.99 31.85
N ASN A 272 10.08 -3.90 31.67
CA ASN A 272 11.05 -4.40 32.67
C ASN A 272 11.01 -3.61 33.97
N ASN A 273 10.65 -2.32 33.92
CA ASN A 273 10.55 -1.46 35.11
C ASN A 273 9.13 -1.34 35.68
N ARG A 274 8.12 -2.02 35.10
CA ARG A 274 6.69 -1.86 35.42
C ARG A 274 6.29 -2.01 36.89
N LYS A 275 7.14 -2.64 37.72
CA LYS A 275 6.90 -2.80 39.17
C LYS A 275 7.15 -1.51 39.97
N LYS A 276 7.89 -0.55 39.43
CA LYS A 276 8.18 0.75 40.08
C LYS A 276 7.01 1.71 39.85
N SER A 277 6.62 2.50 40.85
CA SER A 277 5.41 3.34 40.82
C SER A 277 5.29 4.23 39.57
N PHE A 278 6.31 5.03 39.27
CA PHE A 278 6.32 5.89 38.06
C PHE A 278 6.25 5.09 36.75
N TRP A 279 7.01 4.00 36.65
CA TRP A 279 7.04 3.14 35.47
C TRP A 279 5.75 2.33 35.28
N ARG A 280 5.03 2.04 36.37
CA ARG A 280 3.71 1.42 36.33
C ARG A 280 2.71 2.30 35.59
N LEU A 281 2.75 3.62 35.83
CA LEU A 281 1.89 4.57 35.12
C LEU A 281 2.22 4.62 33.62
N ILE A 282 3.52 4.72 33.27
CA ILE A 282 3.97 4.69 31.86
C ILE A 282 3.59 3.37 31.19
N TYR A 283 3.70 2.24 31.90
CA TYR A 283 3.30 0.93 31.39
C TYR A 283 1.80 0.85 31.11
N ILE A 284 0.94 1.34 32.00
CA ILE A 284 -0.51 1.43 31.76
C ILE A 284 -0.79 2.34 30.55
N GLY A 285 -0.11 3.48 30.45
CA GLY A 285 -0.18 4.37 29.29
C GLY A 285 0.20 3.68 27.99
N MET A 286 1.28 2.88 27.98
CA MET A 286 1.73 2.10 26.83
C MET A 286 0.67 1.06 26.40
N LEU A 287 0.04 0.36 27.35
CA LEU A 287 -1.06 -0.57 27.04
C LEU A 287 -2.25 0.17 26.44
N GLY A 288 -2.61 1.34 26.98
CA GLY A 288 -3.63 2.22 26.41
C GLY A 288 -3.31 2.64 24.97
N LEU A 289 -2.05 3.02 24.70
CA LEU A 289 -1.58 3.36 23.34
C LEU A 289 -1.70 2.18 22.37
N PHE A 290 -1.44 0.94 22.81
CA PHE A 290 -1.62 -0.25 21.97
C PHE A 290 -3.09 -0.49 21.63
N LEU A 291 -4.00 -0.33 22.59
CA LEU A 291 -5.45 -0.44 22.34
C LEU A 291 -5.94 0.66 21.39
N ILE A 292 -5.47 1.90 21.57
CA ILE A 292 -5.77 3.01 20.66
C ILE A 292 -5.23 2.69 19.25
N SER A 293 -4.02 2.16 19.14
CA SER A 293 -3.43 1.78 17.84
C SER A 293 -4.23 0.70 17.14
N LEU A 294 -4.72 -0.30 17.88
CA LEU A 294 -5.63 -1.31 17.34
C LEU A 294 -6.91 -0.67 16.79
N GLY A 295 -7.52 0.23 17.56
CA GLY A 295 -8.70 0.98 17.12
C GLY A 295 -8.43 1.82 15.86
N CYS A 296 -7.32 2.57 15.82
CA CYS A 296 -6.91 3.33 14.63
C CYS A 296 -6.67 2.42 13.42
N THR A 297 -6.06 1.26 13.61
CA THR A 297 -5.81 0.30 12.53
C THR A 297 -7.10 -0.28 11.98
N ILE A 298 -8.08 -0.61 12.83
CA ILE A 298 -9.42 -1.01 12.39
C ILE A 298 -10.11 0.13 11.60
N LEU A 299 -10.01 1.38 12.08
CA LEU A 299 -10.60 2.53 11.40
C LEU A 299 -9.98 2.76 10.02
N PHE A 300 -8.65 2.72 9.90
CA PHE A 300 -7.97 2.86 8.62
C PHE A 300 -8.30 1.70 7.68
N PHE A 301 -8.35 0.46 8.18
CA PHE A 301 -8.80 -0.69 7.41
C PHE A 301 -10.22 -0.48 6.86
N MET A 302 -11.17 -0.10 7.70
CA MET A 302 -12.56 0.11 7.28
C MET A 302 -12.69 1.26 6.29
N ALA A 303 -11.90 2.33 6.45
CA ALA A 303 -11.84 3.42 5.48
C ALA A 303 -11.31 2.93 4.14
N SER A 304 -10.18 2.20 4.12
CA SER A 304 -9.59 1.65 2.90
C SER A 304 -10.48 0.60 2.22
N TYR A 305 -11.20 -0.23 2.98
CA TYR A 305 -12.16 -1.21 2.45
C TYR A 305 -13.24 -0.55 1.59
N HIS A 306 -13.73 0.62 2.02
CA HIS A 306 -14.75 1.38 1.33
C HIS A 306 -14.19 2.42 0.33
N ASN A 307 -12.88 2.50 0.15
CA ASN A 307 -12.25 3.53 -0.67
C ASN A 307 -12.14 3.16 -2.16
N TYR A 308 -12.58 1.95 -2.54
CA TYR A 308 -12.50 1.42 -3.92
C TYR A 308 -13.84 1.01 -4.53
N PRO A 309 -14.87 1.89 -4.56
CA PRO A 309 -16.22 1.57 -5.04
C PRO A 309 -16.32 1.11 -6.50
N SER A 310 -15.41 1.52 -7.39
CA SER A 310 -15.59 1.25 -8.83
C SER A 310 -15.41 -0.23 -9.18
N GLY A 311 -14.50 -0.93 -8.49
CA GLY A 311 -14.36 -2.38 -8.65
C GLY A 311 -15.64 -3.13 -8.27
N TYR A 312 -16.32 -2.69 -7.21
CA TYR A 312 -17.63 -3.22 -6.83
C TYR A 312 -18.74 -2.83 -7.82
N ALA A 313 -18.68 -1.62 -8.39
CA ALA A 313 -19.64 -1.19 -9.41
C ALA A 313 -19.56 -2.07 -10.66
N LEU A 314 -18.35 -2.34 -11.14
CA LEU A 314 -18.13 -3.21 -12.30
C LEU A 314 -18.56 -4.65 -12.01
N ARG A 315 -18.20 -5.21 -10.84
CA ARG A 315 -18.65 -6.55 -10.45
C ARG A 315 -20.18 -6.65 -10.43
N LYS A 316 -20.85 -5.68 -9.81
CA LYS A 316 -22.32 -5.63 -9.73
C LYS A 316 -22.97 -5.52 -11.11
N LEU A 317 -22.32 -4.83 -12.05
CA LEU A 317 -22.78 -4.73 -13.43
C LEU A 317 -22.70 -6.10 -14.13
N HIS A 318 -21.57 -6.82 -14.01
CA HIS A 318 -21.40 -8.16 -14.57
C HIS A 318 -22.39 -9.18 -13.96
N GLU A 319 -22.58 -9.16 -12.64
CA GLU A 319 -23.51 -10.04 -11.94
C GLU A 319 -24.95 -9.85 -12.43
N LYS A 320 -25.39 -8.60 -12.61
CA LYS A 320 -26.75 -8.30 -13.07
C LYS A 320 -27.01 -8.70 -14.52
N ASP A 321 -26.01 -8.56 -15.39
CA ASP A 321 -26.15 -8.99 -16.77
C ASP A 321 -26.14 -10.53 -16.89
N LEU A 322 -25.31 -11.21 -16.09
CA LEU A 322 -25.33 -12.67 -15.99
C LEU A 322 -26.69 -13.21 -15.51
N ILE A 323 -27.29 -12.57 -14.50
CA ILE A 323 -28.63 -12.91 -14.02
C ILE A 323 -29.69 -12.60 -15.09
N ALA A 324 -29.52 -11.54 -15.89
CA ALA A 324 -30.43 -11.26 -17.00
C ALA A 324 -30.34 -12.32 -18.10
N TYR A 325 -29.14 -12.88 -18.34
CA TYR A 325 -28.93 -13.99 -19.26
C TYR A 325 -29.52 -15.32 -18.74
N ILE A 326 -29.48 -15.53 -17.41
CA ILE A 326 -30.01 -16.72 -16.73
C ILE A 326 -31.32 -16.37 -16.02
N GLN A 327 -32.46 -16.50 -16.72
CA GLN A 327 -33.76 -16.35 -16.08
C GLN A 327 -34.25 -17.68 -15.48
N LEU A 328 -34.59 -17.66 -14.19
CA LEU A 328 -35.22 -18.77 -13.47
C LEU A 328 -36.73 -18.57 -13.47
N PHE A 329 -37.47 -19.55 -13.97
CA PHE A 329 -38.93 -19.58 -13.89
C PHE A 329 -39.40 -20.83 -13.15
N THR A 330 -40.50 -20.70 -12.40
CA THR A 330 -41.10 -21.81 -11.66
C THR A 330 -42.27 -22.34 -12.47
N VAL A 331 -42.18 -23.58 -12.95
CA VAL A 331 -43.27 -24.25 -13.67
C VAL A 331 -43.65 -25.48 -12.85
N GLY A 332 -44.88 -25.54 -12.34
CA GLY A 332 -45.37 -26.69 -11.57
C GLY A 332 -44.61 -26.98 -10.26
N GLY A 333 -44.01 -25.97 -9.62
CA GLY A 333 -43.28 -26.13 -8.36
C GLY A 333 -41.79 -26.47 -8.50
N GLU A 334 -41.30 -26.75 -9.72
CA GLU A 334 -39.88 -26.95 -10.00
C GLU A 334 -39.24 -25.68 -10.61
N ARG A 335 -38.06 -25.29 -10.11
CA ARG A 335 -37.25 -24.22 -10.71
C ARG A 335 -36.48 -24.78 -11.90
N ARG A 336 -36.72 -24.27 -13.11
CA ARG A 336 -35.92 -24.59 -14.29
C ARG A 336 -35.07 -23.39 -14.71
N ILE A 337 -33.83 -23.67 -15.10
CA ILE A 337 -32.90 -22.71 -15.68
C ILE A 337 -33.21 -22.60 -17.17
N LEU A 338 -33.66 -21.43 -17.62
CA LEU A 338 -33.70 -21.09 -19.04
C LEU A 338 -32.49 -20.23 -19.34
N VAL A 339 -31.56 -20.80 -20.10
CA VAL A 339 -30.52 -20.03 -20.78
C VAL A 339 -31.16 -19.45 -22.03
N LYS A 340 -31.21 -18.13 -22.18
CA LYS A 340 -31.66 -17.53 -23.44
C LYS A 340 -30.65 -17.87 -24.54
N GLU A 341 -30.99 -18.82 -25.41
CA GLU A 341 -30.35 -18.96 -26.71
C GLU A 341 -30.94 -17.89 -27.64
N GLY A 342 -30.18 -16.83 -27.91
CA GLY A 342 -30.56 -15.77 -28.83
C GLY A 342 -30.66 -14.40 -28.16
N GLY A 343 -29.67 -13.56 -28.44
CA GLY A 343 -29.68 -12.15 -28.09
C GLY A 343 -30.83 -11.40 -28.78
N GLY A 344 -31.65 -10.74 -27.98
CA GLY A 344 -32.56 -9.69 -28.45
C GLY A 344 -31.75 -8.41 -28.67
N HIS A 345 -31.71 -7.95 -29.92
CA HIS A 345 -31.25 -6.64 -30.40
C HIS A 345 -30.16 -5.91 -29.57
N LEU A 346 -29.06 -6.61 -29.30
CA LEU A 346 -27.75 -5.96 -29.20
C LEU A 346 -27.37 -5.51 -30.63
N ASN A 347 -26.60 -4.41 -30.76
CA ASN A 347 -26.03 -3.98 -32.06
C ASN A 347 -25.52 -5.20 -32.84
N HIS A 348 -25.54 -5.16 -34.18
CA HIS A 348 -25.26 -6.23 -35.18
C HIS A 348 -24.10 -7.24 -34.89
N THR A 349 -23.33 -7.09 -33.82
CA THR A 349 -22.23 -7.93 -33.33
C THR A 349 -22.47 -8.65 -31.98
N GLY A 350 -23.54 -8.35 -31.23
CA GLY A 350 -23.82 -9.00 -29.93
C GLY A 350 -22.95 -8.54 -28.75
N GLU A 351 -22.21 -7.44 -28.90
CA GLU A 351 -21.21 -6.99 -27.93
C GLU A 351 -21.76 -5.94 -26.95
N ILE A 352 -21.34 -6.05 -25.68
CA ILE A 352 -21.67 -5.12 -24.60
C ILE A 352 -20.46 -4.20 -24.37
N SER A 353 -20.59 -2.94 -24.74
CA SER A 353 -19.54 -1.94 -24.58
C SER A 353 -19.69 -1.16 -23.28
N VAL A 354 -18.64 -1.14 -22.45
CA VAL A 354 -18.60 -0.42 -21.18
C VAL A 354 -17.49 0.63 -21.24
N HIS A 355 -17.83 1.88 -20.99
CA HIS A 355 -16.82 2.91 -20.77
C HIS A 355 -16.54 3.11 -19.28
N ILE A 356 -15.26 3.23 -18.94
CA ILE A 356 -14.75 3.44 -17.59
C ILE A 356 -14.04 4.78 -17.59
N ASP A 357 -14.59 5.77 -16.90
CA ASP A 357 -13.97 7.10 -16.81
C ASP A 357 -12.69 7.10 -15.97
N THR A 358 -11.95 8.22 -16.01
CA THR A 358 -10.67 8.37 -15.30
C THR A 358 -10.83 8.10 -13.80
N TYR A 359 -11.88 8.64 -13.17
CA TYR A 359 -12.16 8.39 -11.75
C TYR A 359 -12.38 6.90 -11.47
N SER A 360 -13.23 6.24 -12.25
CA SER A 360 -13.55 4.82 -12.08
C SER A 360 -12.33 3.92 -12.33
N ALA A 361 -11.51 4.28 -13.32
CA ALA A 361 -10.26 3.60 -13.62
C ALA A 361 -9.22 3.77 -12.50
N MET A 362 -9.17 4.92 -11.83
CA MET A 362 -8.28 5.16 -10.68
C MET A 362 -8.81 4.50 -9.40
N ASN A 363 -10.10 4.19 -9.34
CA ASN A 363 -10.81 3.83 -8.12
C ASN A 363 -11.26 2.35 -8.07
N GLY A 364 -10.37 1.45 -8.50
CA GLY A 364 -10.47 0.01 -8.25
C GLY A 364 -10.87 -0.86 -9.45
N ILE A 365 -11.00 -0.29 -10.65
CA ILE A 365 -11.17 -1.08 -11.88
C ILE A 365 -9.81 -1.31 -12.55
N THR A 366 -9.45 -2.58 -12.71
CA THR A 366 -8.23 -3.04 -13.38
C THR A 366 -8.56 -3.95 -14.55
N ARG A 367 -7.54 -4.35 -15.32
CA ARG A 367 -7.71 -5.29 -16.43
C ARG A 367 -8.15 -6.68 -15.96
N PHE A 368 -7.80 -7.10 -14.75
CA PHE A 368 -8.23 -8.40 -14.21
C PHE A 368 -9.70 -8.41 -13.77
N CYS A 369 -10.32 -7.24 -13.66
CA CYS A 369 -11.75 -7.12 -13.41
C CYS A 369 -12.57 -7.28 -14.71
N GLU A 370 -11.93 -7.21 -15.88
CA GLU A 370 -12.57 -7.27 -17.19
C GLU A 370 -12.90 -8.72 -17.58
N SER A 371 -14.10 -8.93 -18.11
CA SER A 371 -14.56 -10.23 -18.63
C SER A 371 -14.30 -10.33 -20.13
N GLY A 372 -14.25 -11.57 -20.64
CA GLY A 372 -14.16 -11.80 -22.09
C GLY A 372 -15.47 -11.46 -22.81
N HIS A 373 -15.55 -11.86 -24.08
CA HIS A 373 -16.77 -11.75 -24.88
C HIS A 373 -18.01 -12.23 -24.07
N PRO A 374 -19.13 -11.49 -24.06
CA PRO A 374 -19.50 -10.36 -24.95
C PRO A 374 -18.99 -8.97 -24.53
N TRP A 375 -18.22 -8.84 -23.46
CA TRP A 375 -17.82 -7.54 -22.90
C TRP A 375 -16.66 -6.90 -23.66
N ARG A 376 -16.76 -5.58 -23.89
CA ARG A 376 -15.66 -4.74 -24.36
C ARG A 376 -15.54 -3.49 -23.49
N TYR A 377 -14.33 -3.15 -23.09
CA TYR A 377 -14.06 -2.02 -22.20
C TYR A 377 -13.31 -0.90 -22.91
N SER A 378 -13.76 0.34 -22.70
CA SER A 378 -13.05 1.55 -23.11
C SER A 378 -12.61 2.34 -21.89
N LYS A 379 -11.35 2.78 -21.88
CA LYS A 379 -10.76 3.69 -20.88
C LYS A 379 -10.23 4.96 -21.55
N GLU A 380 -10.86 5.37 -22.66
CA GLU A 380 -10.47 6.56 -23.40
C GLU A 380 -10.55 7.80 -22.48
N GLU A 381 -9.42 8.48 -22.30
CA GLU A 381 -9.33 9.65 -21.42
C GLU A 381 -9.83 10.91 -22.15
N ASN A 382 -10.27 11.91 -21.39
CA ASN A 382 -10.65 13.24 -21.89
C ASN A 382 -11.88 13.29 -22.82
N LEU A 383 -12.81 12.34 -22.70
CA LEU A 383 -14.11 12.43 -23.37
C LEU A 383 -14.99 13.53 -22.75
N ALA A 384 -15.53 14.43 -23.57
CA ALA A 384 -16.53 15.38 -23.10
C ALA A 384 -17.87 14.66 -22.88
N SER A 385 -18.74 15.23 -22.04
CA SER A 385 -20.03 14.59 -21.72
C SER A 385 -20.93 14.35 -22.93
N GLN A 386 -20.79 15.19 -23.96
CA GLN A 386 -21.53 15.08 -25.23
C GLN A 386 -21.00 13.92 -26.09
N ASP A 387 -19.71 13.57 -25.97
CA ASP A 387 -19.08 12.51 -26.76
C ASP A 387 -19.56 11.11 -26.35
N TYR A 388 -20.00 10.95 -25.09
CA TYR A 388 -20.55 9.68 -24.61
C TYR A 388 -21.77 9.22 -25.41
N TYR A 389 -22.61 10.16 -25.84
CA TYR A 389 -23.77 9.86 -26.66
C TYR A 389 -23.36 9.38 -28.06
N HIS A 390 -22.40 10.06 -28.69
CA HIS A 390 -21.92 9.70 -30.04
C HIS A 390 -21.18 8.36 -30.09
N ARG A 391 -20.58 7.92 -28.99
CA ARG A 391 -19.82 6.65 -28.92
C ARG A 391 -20.69 5.41 -28.69
N ASN A 392 -22.00 5.56 -28.44
CA ASN A 392 -22.95 4.45 -28.28
C ASN A 392 -22.45 3.35 -27.32
N PHE A 393 -21.94 3.73 -26.15
CA PHE A 393 -21.61 2.75 -25.11
C PHE A 393 -22.90 2.13 -24.56
N THR A 394 -22.86 0.84 -24.22
CA THR A 394 -23.99 0.14 -23.59
C THR A 394 -24.13 0.56 -22.13
N TYR A 395 -23.00 0.61 -21.42
CA TYR A 395 -22.93 1.06 -20.03
C TYR A 395 -21.80 2.07 -19.81
N LEU A 396 -21.97 2.95 -18.83
CA LEU A 396 -20.93 3.86 -18.35
C LEU A 396 -20.70 3.64 -16.86
N LEU A 397 -19.44 3.59 -16.44
CA LEU A 397 -19.04 3.76 -15.04
C LEU A 397 -18.39 5.12 -14.92
N ASN A 398 -19.02 6.01 -14.15
CA ASN A 398 -18.63 7.42 -14.09
C ASN A 398 -18.74 8.01 -12.68
N GLU A 399 -17.96 9.05 -12.38
CA GLU A 399 -18.10 9.83 -11.13
C GLU A 399 -19.38 10.66 -11.08
N ARG A 400 -19.95 11.02 -12.24
CA ARG A 400 -21.11 11.91 -12.34
C ARG A 400 -22.41 11.13 -12.20
N SER A 401 -23.36 11.69 -11.47
CA SER A 401 -24.70 11.12 -11.25
C SER A 401 -25.64 11.28 -12.44
N HIS A 402 -25.34 12.20 -13.37
CA HIS A 402 -26.16 12.47 -14.55
C HIS A 402 -25.28 12.60 -15.80
N ILE A 403 -25.66 11.91 -16.87
CA ILE A 403 -25.02 11.95 -18.19
C ILE A 403 -26.12 11.94 -19.24
N ASP A 404 -26.10 12.90 -20.15
CA ASP A 404 -27.10 13.02 -21.21
C ASP A 404 -27.12 11.76 -22.10
N GLY A 405 -28.32 11.24 -22.37
CA GLY A 405 -28.50 10.00 -23.15
C GLY A 405 -28.34 8.69 -22.37
N TYR A 406 -28.04 8.77 -21.07
CA TYR A 406 -27.90 7.60 -20.21
C TYR A 406 -28.74 7.72 -18.93
N GLN A 407 -29.35 6.62 -18.51
CA GLN A 407 -30.07 6.54 -17.24
C GLN A 407 -29.18 5.97 -16.15
N CYS A 408 -29.14 6.62 -14.98
CA CYS A 408 -28.42 6.12 -13.83
C CYS A 408 -29.12 4.87 -13.26
N LEU A 409 -28.43 3.73 -13.34
CA LEU A 409 -28.96 2.42 -12.94
C LEU A 409 -28.77 2.18 -11.44
N PHE A 410 -27.58 2.48 -10.92
CA PHE A 410 -27.30 2.40 -9.49
C PHE A 410 -26.04 3.19 -9.12
N ALA A 411 -26.00 3.64 -7.87
CA ALA A 411 -24.81 4.23 -7.27
C ALA A 411 -24.10 3.24 -6.32
N VAL A 412 -22.78 3.29 -6.30
CA VAL A 412 -21.95 2.61 -5.30
C VAL A 412 -21.36 3.64 -4.35
N HIS A 413 -21.57 3.39 -3.07
CA HIS A 413 -21.13 4.29 -2.01
C HIS A 413 -19.67 4.02 -1.64
N GLY A 414 -18.87 5.08 -1.59
CA GLY A 414 -17.49 5.06 -1.14
C GLY A 414 -17.31 5.76 0.20
N PHE A 415 -16.16 5.55 0.84
CA PHE A 415 -15.76 6.32 2.02
C PHE A 415 -15.71 7.83 1.72
N SER A 416 -16.23 8.65 2.62
CA SER A 416 -16.16 10.11 2.51
C SER A 416 -15.43 10.72 3.70
N LYS A 417 -15.92 10.50 4.92
CA LYS A 417 -15.32 11.07 6.14
C LYS A 417 -15.58 10.24 7.38
N VAL A 418 -14.80 10.51 8.43
CA VAL A 418 -15.04 9.98 9.77
C VAL A 418 -15.90 10.98 10.54
N ASN A 419 -17.05 10.54 11.01
CA ASN A 419 -17.94 11.32 11.88
C ASN A 419 -17.83 10.83 13.33
N LEU A 420 -17.82 11.78 14.27
CA LEU A 420 -17.97 11.50 15.69
C LEU A 420 -19.44 11.67 16.07
N GLN A 421 -20.00 10.69 16.76
CA GLN A 421 -21.38 10.71 17.25
C GLN A 421 -21.44 10.31 18.73
N LYS A 422 -22.54 10.70 19.40
CA LYS A 422 -22.75 10.40 20.83
C LYS A 422 -23.22 8.97 21.10
N SER A 423 -23.65 8.24 20.07
CA SER A 423 -24.10 6.84 20.14
C SER A 423 -22.93 5.86 20.04
N VAL A 424 -23.16 4.60 20.43
CA VAL A 424 -22.17 3.51 20.28
C VAL A 424 -22.40 2.81 18.93
N PRO A 425 -21.37 2.66 18.07
CA PRO A 425 -19.99 3.13 18.24
C PRO A 425 -19.84 4.65 18.03
N PRO A 426 -18.95 5.33 18.79
CA PRO A 426 -18.78 6.79 18.75
C PRO A 426 -18.13 7.30 17.47
N VAL A 427 -17.53 6.41 16.68
CA VAL A 427 -16.90 6.71 15.40
C VAL A 427 -17.65 5.98 14.30
N VAL A 428 -18.15 6.72 13.32
CA VAL A 428 -18.83 6.17 12.14
C VAL A 428 -18.18 6.66 10.87
N LEU A 429 -18.01 5.76 9.91
CA LEU A 429 -17.55 6.11 8.57
C LEU A 429 -18.76 6.53 7.73
N ALA A 430 -18.83 7.81 7.41
CA ALA A 430 -19.80 8.33 6.47
C ALA A 430 -19.45 7.86 5.05
N LYS A 431 -20.47 7.38 4.34
CA LYS A 431 -20.36 6.92 2.96
C LYS A 431 -21.28 7.76 2.10
N GLU A 432 -20.80 8.08 0.92
CA GLU A 432 -21.53 8.87 -0.07
C GLU A 432 -21.43 8.17 -1.42
N PRO A 433 -22.41 8.34 -2.32
CA PRO A 433 -22.30 7.82 -3.68
C PRO A 433 -21.10 8.47 -4.38
N LYS A 434 -20.17 7.64 -4.86
CA LYS A 434 -18.93 8.09 -5.53
C LYS A 434 -18.84 7.64 -6.98
N VAL A 435 -19.49 6.53 -7.31
CA VAL A 435 -19.45 5.93 -8.64
C VAL A 435 -20.87 5.56 -9.04
N TYR A 436 -21.22 5.90 -10.26
CA TYR A 436 -22.55 5.69 -10.82
C TYR A 436 -22.42 4.80 -12.06
N ALA A 437 -23.24 3.76 -12.09
CA ALA A 437 -23.39 2.92 -13.26
C ALA A 437 -24.58 3.42 -14.07
N HIS A 438 -24.35 3.75 -15.32
CA HIS A 438 -25.37 4.25 -16.24
C HIS A 438 -25.61 3.26 -17.38
N GLY A 439 -26.85 3.21 -17.86
CA GLY A 439 -27.27 2.42 -19.01
C GLY A 439 -27.74 3.32 -20.13
N SER A 440 -27.43 2.96 -21.37
CA SER A 440 -27.83 3.75 -22.54
C SER A 440 -29.36 3.78 -22.69
N MET A 441 -29.94 4.97 -22.86
CA MET A 441 -31.37 5.11 -23.09
C MET A 441 -31.81 4.64 -24.48
N SER A 442 -30.88 4.48 -25.42
CA SER A 442 -31.17 3.92 -26.74
C SER A 442 -31.46 2.40 -26.69
N ASN A 443 -31.05 1.72 -25.61
CA ASN A 443 -31.27 0.30 -25.43
C ASN A 443 -32.45 0.03 -24.49
N MET A 444 -33.62 -0.23 -25.07
CA MET A 444 -34.86 -0.51 -24.32
C MET A 444 -34.75 -1.76 -23.43
N GLU A 445 -33.89 -2.73 -23.74
CA GLU A 445 -33.71 -3.90 -22.88
C GLU A 445 -33.05 -3.54 -21.54
N ILE A 446 -32.18 -2.53 -21.52
CA ILE A 446 -31.55 -2.06 -20.29
C ILE A 446 -32.57 -1.31 -19.42
N LEU A 447 -33.38 -0.46 -20.05
CA LEU A 447 -34.42 0.31 -19.37
C LEU A 447 -35.54 -0.58 -18.80
N GLY A 448 -35.82 -1.71 -19.44
CA GLY A 448 -36.79 -2.70 -18.94
C GLY A 448 -36.29 -3.53 -17.76
N ARG A 449 -35.00 -3.44 -17.37
CA ARG A 449 -34.43 -4.18 -16.24
C ARG A 449 -34.70 -3.46 -14.92
N ASN A 450 -34.97 -4.24 -13.88
CA ASN A 450 -35.19 -3.70 -12.54
C ASN A 450 -33.86 -3.27 -11.88
N PHE A 451 -33.59 -1.97 -11.94
CA PHE A 451 -32.46 -1.34 -11.29
C PHE A 451 -32.95 -0.46 -10.13
N PRO A 452 -32.21 -0.41 -9.00
CA PRO A 452 -32.63 0.36 -7.82
C PRO A 452 -32.63 1.87 -8.05
N GLY A 453 -32.05 2.33 -9.16
CA GLY A 453 -31.85 3.74 -9.44
C GLY A 453 -30.70 4.35 -8.64
N CYS A 454 -30.48 5.61 -8.93
CA CYS A 454 -29.65 6.55 -8.18
C CYS A 454 -30.62 7.61 -7.61
#